data_AF-A0A090EN07-F1
#
_entry.id   AF-A0A090EN07-F1
#
_cell.length_a   1.000
_cell.length_b   1.000
_cell.length_c   1.000
_cell.angle_alpha   90.00
_cell.angle_beta   90.00
_cell.angle_gamma   90.00
#
_symmetry.space_group_name_H-M   'P 1'
#
loop_
_entity.id
_entity.type
_entity.pdbx_description
1 polymer ?
#
loop_
_entity_poly.entity_id
_entity_poly.type
_entity_poly.pdbx_seq_one_letter_code
_entity_poly.pdbx_strand_id
1 'polypeptide(L)' 'MAAIGVSTPFIRYPVATSLLMIGVLFVGVVAYLNLPVAPMPNVDFPTIQVSTSLPGADPITIASSVTQPLETQFA' A
#
# COMPACT_ATOMS: atom_id res chain seq x y z
N MET A 1 21.24 -38.46 22.47
CA MET A 1 20.12 -37.50 22.57
C MET A 1 19.44 -37.49 21.21
N ALA A 2 18.46 -38.38 21.00
CA ALA A 2 17.83 -38.53 19.69
C ALA A 2 17.10 -37.23 19.35
N ALA A 3 17.44 -36.63 18.20
CA ALA A 3 16.76 -35.46 17.69
C ALA A 3 15.29 -35.84 17.45
N ILE A 4 14.41 -35.25 18.26
CA ILE A 4 12.97 -35.38 18.10
C ILE A 4 12.63 -34.69 16.78
N GLY A 5 12.09 -35.43 15.81
CA GLY A 5 11.68 -34.87 14.52
C GLY A 5 10.61 -33.79 14.70
N VAL A 6 10.56 -32.82 13.77
CA VAL A 6 9.62 -31.68 13.83
C VAL A 6 8.15 -32.11 13.92
N SER A 7 7.80 -33.29 13.39
CA SER A 7 6.45 -33.84 13.42
C SER A 7 6.07 -34.54 14.73
N THR A 8 7.04 -35.01 15.51
CA THR A 8 6.80 -35.76 16.75
C THR A 8 5.95 -35.02 17.80
N PRO A 9 6.13 -33.71 18.08
CA PRO A 9 5.25 -33.01 19.03
C PRO A 9 3.80 -32.92 18.56
N PHE A 10 3.56 -32.73 17.26
CA PHE A 10 2.20 -32.64 16.70
C PHE A 10 1.45 -33.98 16.79
N ILE A 11 2.16 -35.09 16.59
CA ILE A 11 1.59 -36.45 16.70
C ILE A 11 1.30 -36.81 18.17
N ARG A 12 2.20 -36.43 19.09
CA ARG A 12 2.09 -36.79 20.51
C ARG A 12 1.03 -35.97 21.26
N TYR A 13 0.73 -34.75 20.79
CA TYR A 13 -0.29 -33.87 21.37
C TYR A 13 -1.39 -33.55 20.34
N PRO A 14 -2.26 -34.53 20.00
CA PRO A 14 -3.27 -34.36 18.96
C PRO A 14 -4.28 -33.27 19.30
N VAL A 15 -4.69 -33.15 20.57
CA VAL A 15 -5.64 -32.13 21.02
C VAL A 15 -5.07 -30.72 20.85
N ALA A 16 -3.81 -30.50 21.24
CA ALA A 16 -3.14 -29.21 21.06
C ALA A 16 -3.00 -28.85 19.58
N THR A 17 -2.68 -29.83 18.74
CA THR A 17 -2.57 -29.65 17.28
C THR A 17 -3.91 -29.30 16.64
N SER A 18 -5.01 -29.97 17.03
CA SER A 18 -6.35 -29.65 16.55
C SER A 18 -6.78 -28.24 16.96
N LEU A 19 -6.53 -27.84 18.20
CA LEU A 19 -6.82 -26.48 18.68
C LEU A 19 -6.00 -25.42 17.93
N LEU A 20 -4.72 -25.69 17.66
CA LEU A 20 -3.87 -24.83 16.84
C LEU A 20 -4.45 -24.66 15.44
N MET A 21 -4.83 -25.76 14.78
CA MET A 21 -5.43 -25.71 13.44
C MET A 21 -6.75 -24.95 13.42
N ILE A 22 -7.61 -25.14 14.42
CA ILE A 22 -8.85 -24.36 14.56
C ILE A 22 -8.53 -22.87 14.75
N GLY A 23 -7.53 -22.53 15.56
CA GLY A 23 -7.09 -21.15 15.76
C GLY A 23 -6.62 -20.49 14.47
N VAL A 24 -5.77 -21.19 13.70
CA VAL A 24 -5.30 -20.71 12.38
C VAL A 24 -6.46 -20.50 11.42
N LEU A 25 -7.41 -21.45 11.38
CA LEU A 25 -8.60 -21.35 10.54
C LEU A 25 -9.46 -20.14 10.93
N PHE A 26 -9.67 -19.90 12.23
CA PHE A 26 -10.47 -18.77 12.70
C PHE A 26 -9.84 -17.42 12.34
N VAL A 27 -8.52 -17.30 12.54
CA VAL A 27 -7.76 -16.12 12.12
C VAL A 27 -7.87 -15.90 10.61
N GLY A 28 -7.75 -16.98 9.82
CA GLY A 28 -7.90 -16.92 8.37
C GLY A 28 -9.29 -16.45 7.93
N VAL A 29 -10.36 -16.96 8.55
CA VAL A 29 -11.74 -16.54 8.25
C VAL A 29 -11.93 -15.05 8.56
N VAL A 30 -11.50 -14.60 9.73
CA VAL A 30 -11.62 -13.17 10.11
C VAL A 30 -10.82 -12.30 9.14
N ALA A 31 -9.58 -12.67 8.83
CA ALA A 31 -8.74 -11.93 7.89
C ALA A 31 -9.35 -11.87 6.48
N TYR A 32 -9.93 -12.98 6.01
CA TYR A 32 -10.57 -13.05 4.69
C TYR A 32 -11.78 -12.10 4.60
N LEU A 33 -12.61 -12.04 5.64
CA LEU A 33 -13.75 -11.11 5.68
C LEU A 33 -13.32 -9.64 5.76
N ASN A 34 -12.13 -9.37 6.29
CA ASN A 34 -11.58 -8.00 6.40
C ASN A 34 -10.73 -7.59 5.20
N LEU A 35 -10.56 -8.45 4.18
CA LEU A 35 -9.77 -8.09 3.00
C LEU A 35 -10.54 -7.05 2.17
N PRO A 36 -10.04 -5.82 2.01
CA PRO A 36 -10.70 -4.81 1.19
C PRO A 36 -10.56 -5.18 -0.28
N VAL A 37 -11.68 -5.30 -0.98
CA VAL A 37 -11.70 -5.52 -2.42
C VAL A 37 -11.57 -4.15 -3.11
N ALA A 38 -10.35 -3.79 -3.49
CA ALA A 38 -10.10 -2.61 -4.31
C ALA A 38 -10.33 -2.95 -5.80
N PRO A 39 -11.33 -2.36 -6.47
CA PRO A 39 -11.68 -2.70 -7.85
C PRO A 39 -10.62 -2.25 -8.86
N MET A 40 -9.78 -1.28 -8.50
CA MET A 40 -8.63 -0.82 -9.25
C MET A 40 -7.51 -0.49 -8.26
N PRO A 41 -6.24 -0.79 -8.56
CA PRO A 41 -5.12 -0.20 -7.82
C PRO A 41 -5.32 1.32 -7.83
N ASN A 42 -5.25 1.98 -6.67
CA ASN A 42 -5.17 3.44 -6.66
C ASN A 42 -3.88 3.84 -7.36
N VAL A 43 -4.01 4.16 -8.65
CA VAL A 43 -2.97 4.85 -9.39
C VAL A 43 -3.13 6.30 -8.99
N ASP A 44 -2.71 6.62 -7.78
CA ASP A 44 -2.51 7.99 -7.36
C ASP A 44 -1.42 8.52 -8.29
N PHE A 45 -1.82 9.21 -9.36
CA PHE A 45 -0.93 10.05 -10.14
C PHE A 45 -0.89 11.39 -9.42
N PRO A 46 0.04 11.61 -8.46
CA PRO A 46 0.10 12.86 -7.72
C PRO A 46 0.40 13.98 -8.72
N THR A 47 -0.64 14.69 -9.14
CA THR A 47 -0.52 15.83 -10.03
C THR A 47 -0.39 17.05 -9.15
N ILE A 48 0.78 17.68 -9.17
CA ILE A 48 0.99 18.95 -8.48
C ILE A 48 0.46 20.06 -9.39
N GLN A 49 -0.69 20.64 -9.05
CA GLN A 49 -1.28 21.74 -9.81
C GLN A 49 -0.83 23.08 -9.24
N VAL A 50 0.00 23.80 -10.00
CA VAL A 50 0.48 25.14 -9.61
C VAL A 50 -0.28 26.19 -10.43
N SER A 51 -0.93 27.13 -9.75
CA SER A 51 -1.62 28.26 -10.39
C SER A 51 -0.86 29.55 -10.10
N THR A 52 -0.63 30.35 -11.14
CA THR A 52 0.01 31.66 -11.04
C THR A 52 -0.83 32.69 -11.78
N SER A 53 -0.94 33.89 -11.20
CA SER A 53 -1.70 34.99 -11.79
C SER A 53 -0.87 36.26 -11.74
N LEU A 54 -0.62 36.88 -12.89
CA LEU A 54 0.00 38.19 -13.01
C LEU A 54 -0.93 39.12 -13.80
N PRO A 55 -1.68 40.01 -13.12
CA PRO A 55 -2.63 40.91 -13.76
C PRO A 55 -1.93 41.88 -14.73
N GLY A 56 -2.46 42.02 -15.95
CA GLY A 56 -1.96 42.96 -16.95
C GLY A 56 -0.77 42.49 -17.78
N ALA A 57 -0.34 41.23 -17.63
CA ALA A 57 0.69 40.65 -18.49
C ALA A 57 0.09 39.92 -19.70
N ASP A 58 0.76 40.05 -20.86
CA ASP A 58 0.44 39.30 -22.07
C ASP A 58 0.74 37.80 -21.85
N PRO A 59 -0.07 36.87 -22.41
CA PRO A 59 0.19 35.43 -22.32
C PRO A 59 1.63 35.02 -22.68
N ILE A 60 2.27 35.71 -23.63
CA ILE A 60 3.66 35.42 -24.01
C ILE A 60 4.64 35.71 -22.85
N THR A 61 4.37 36.76 -22.07
CA THR A 61 5.19 37.19 -20.92
C THR A 61 4.96 36.29 -19.71
N ILE A 62 3.73 35.81 -19.50
CA ILE A 62 3.42 34.82 -18.45
C ILE A 62 4.25 33.54 -18.67
N ALA A 63 4.29 33.05 -19.92
CA ALA A 63 5.03 31.85 -20.26
C ALA A 63 6.54 31.99 -20.00
N SER A 64 7.16 33.08 -20.45
CA SER A 64 8.61 33.27 -20.32
C SER A 64 9.08 33.68 -18.92
N SER A 65 8.29 34.51 -18.22
CA SER A 65 8.74 35.15 -16.99
C SER A 65 8.21 34.51 -15.71
N VAL A 66 7.11 33.74 -15.81
CA VAL A 66 6.50 33.07 -14.66
C VAL A 66 6.55 31.56 -14.82
N THR A 67 6.07 31.02 -15.94
CA THR A 67 6.00 29.56 -16.12
C THR A 67 7.37 28.91 -16.35
N GLN A 68 8.23 29.50 -17.19
CA GLN A 68 9.57 28.97 -17.49
C GLN A 68 10.51 28.81 -16.27
N PRO A 69 10.65 29.82 -15.37
CA PRO A 69 11.43 29.64 -14.16
C PRO A 69 10.77 28.66 -13.18
N LEU A 70 9.43 28.59 -13.17
CA LEU A 70 8.69 27.66 -12.33
C LEU A 70 8.95 26.21 -12.75
N GLU A 71 8.91 25.90 -14.05
CA GLU A 71 9.29 24.59 -14.61
C GLU A 71 10.74 24.24 -14.26
N THR A 72 11.66 25.20 -14.34
CA THR A 72 13.09 24.98 -14.02
C THR A 72 13.31 24.64 -12.53
N GLN A 73 12.44 25.10 -11.63
CA GLN A 73 12.53 24.77 -10.20
C GLN A 73 11.77 23.49 -9.80
N PHE A 74 10.79 23.06 -10.60
CA PHE A 74 10.04 21.82 -10.37
C PHE A 74 10.58 20.61 -11.16
N ALA A 75 11.50 20.82 -12.10
CA ALA A 75 12.27 19.77 -12.78
C ALA A 75 13.38 19.20 -11.88
#